data_AF-A0A6N7QRJ2-F1
#
_entry.id   AF-A0A6N7QRJ2-F1
#
_cell.length_a   1.000
_cell.length_b   1.000
_cell.length_c   1.000
_cell.angle_alpha   90.00
_cell.angle_beta   90.00
_cell.angle_gamma   90.00
#
_symmetry.space_group_name_H-M   'P 1'
#
loop_
_entity.id
_entity.type
_entity.pdbx_description
1 polymer ?
#
loop_
_entity_poly.entity_id
_entity_poly.type
_entity_poly.pdbx_seq_one_letter_code
_entity_poly.pdbx_strand_id
1 'polypeptide(L)'
;MRERNTDRQGRPFPDDIRQAVWRKATVVSGRDPAVVRQDRCGAHICRDKHGKRVDGGWEIDHIKPVALGGSDDLFNLQPLHWANNLAKGDDLHFANNTARLGVKLGCVV
;
A
#
# COMPACT_ATOMS: atom_id res chain seq x y z
N MET A 1 -1.42 0.48 -19.50
CA MET A 1 -1.19 0.07 -18.08
C MET A 1 -1.30 1.33 -17.24
N ARG A 2 -2.09 1.35 -16.17
CA ARG A 2 -2.18 2.56 -15.32
C ARG A 2 -0.86 2.80 -14.60
N GLU A 3 -0.56 4.05 -14.29
CA GLU A 3 0.53 4.37 -13.38
C GLU A 3 0.16 3.96 -11.94
N ARG A 4 1.13 3.41 -11.21
CA ARG A 4 0.93 3.03 -9.80
C ARG A 4 0.97 4.30 -8.95
N ASN A 5 0.36 4.24 -7.77
CA ASN A 5 0.34 5.36 -6.82
C ASN A 5 -0.33 6.65 -7.37
N THR A 6 -1.23 6.50 -8.34
CA THR A 6 -2.07 7.59 -8.88
C THR A 6 -3.54 7.24 -8.76
N ASP A 7 -4.37 8.27 -8.85
CA ASP A 7 -5.82 8.15 -9.04
C ASP A 7 -6.14 7.54 -10.42
N ARG A 8 -7.43 7.32 -10.70
CA ARG A 8 -7.92 6.79 -11.98
C ARG A 8 -7.62 7.68 -13.18
N GLN A 9 -7.33 8.95 -12.97
CA GLN A 9 -6.98 9.91 -14.03
C GLN A 9 -5.45 10.05 -14.19
N GLY A 10 -4.65 9.29 -13.42
CA GLY A 10 -3.19 9.35 -13.48
C GLY A 10 -2.59 10.51 -12.68
N ARG A 11 -3.36 11.17 -11.81
CA ARG A 11 -2.88 12.26 -10.96
C ARG A 11 -2.38 11.73 -9.62
N PRO A 12 -1.41 12.39 -8.98
CA PRO A 12 -0.99 12.02 -7.63
C PRO A 12 -2.15 12.20 -6.64
N PHE A 13 -2.23 11.30 -5.66
CA PHE A 13 -3.20 11.45 -4.57
C PHE A 13 -2.89 12.68 -3.70
N PRO A 14 -3.91 13.47 -3.34
CA PRO A 14 -3.77 14.57 -2.38
C PRO A 14 -3.26 14.11 -1.00
N ASP A 15 -2.70 15.05 -0.24
CA ASP A 15 -2.05 14.78 1.05
C ASP A 15 -2.99 14.23 2.12
N ASP A 16 -4.22 14.72 2.14
CA ASP A 16 -5.29 14.26 3.03
C ASP A 16 -5.69 12.81 2.73
N ILE A 17 -5.85 12.46 1.44
CA ILE A 17 -6.09 11.08 1.00
C ILE A 17 -4.91 10.19 1.38
N ARG A 18 -3.68 10.62 1.11
CA ARG A 18 -2.48 9.87 1.47
C ARG A 18 -2.36 9.64 2.97
N GLN A 19 -2.67 10.64 3.79
CA GLN A 19 -2.73 10.54 5.23
C GLN A 19 -3.84 9.58 5.70
N ALA A 20 -5.01 9.64 5.06
CA ALA A 20 -6.14 8.77 5.37
C ALA A 20 -5.83 7.30 5.02
N VAL A 21 -5.22 7.06 3.86
CA VAL A 21 -4.79 5.72 3.43
C VAL A 21 -3.69 5.17 4.33
N TRP A 22 -2.68 5.96 4.70
CA TRP A 22 -1.67 5.56 5.70
C TRP A 22 -2.32 5.07 7.00
N ARG A 23 -3.38 5.76 7.46
CA ARG A 23 -4.09 5.41 8.70
C ARG A 23 -4.78 4.05 8.63
N LYS A 24 -5.03 3.50 7.44
CA LYS A 24 -5.61 2.16 7.23
C LYS A 24 -4.62 1.02 7.45
N ALA A 25 -3.30 1.28 7.42
CA ALA A 25 -2.29 0.26 7.69
C ALA A 25 -2.30 -0.16 9.16
N THR A 26 -1.98 -1.42 9.42
CA THR A 26 -1.97 -2.04 10.74
C THR A 26 -0.84 -1.46 11.59
N VAL A 27 -1.15 -1.10 12.84
CA VAL A 27 -0.13 -0.67 13.82
C VAL A 27 0.69 -1.88 14.25
N VAL A 28 2.01 -1.71 14.25
CA VAL A 28 2.95 -2.75 14.69
C VAL A 28 3.25 -2.56 16.17
N SER A 29 2.99 -3.57 17.00
CA SER A 29 3.29 -3.53 18.43
C SER A 29 4.79 -3.25 18.66
N GLY A 30 5.10 -2.36 19.60
CA GLY A 30 6.47 -1.97 19.93
C GLY A 30 7.14 -1.01 18.93
N ARG A 31 6.41 -0.45 17.96
CA ARG A 31 6.91 0.58 17.03
C ARG A 31 6.03 1.82 17.06
N ASP A 32 6.62 2.98 16.72
CA ASP A 32 5.86 4.22 16.58
C ASP A 32 4.91 4.14 15.36
N PRO A 33 3.58 4.19 15.54
CA PRO A 33 2.60 4.14 14.46
C PRO A 33 2.62 5.37 13.54
N ALA A 34 3.29 6.45 13.92
CA ALA A 34 3.54 7.59 13.04
C ALA A 34 4.65 7.31 12.02
N VAL A 35 5.57 6.38 12.35
CA VAL A 35 6.76 6.07 11.54
C VAL A 35 6.60 4.77 10.78
N VAL A 36 6.22 3.67 11.46
CA VAL A 36 6.16 2.33 10.87
C VAL A 36 4.80 1.71 11.06
N ARG A 37 4.27 1.11 9.99
CA ARG A 37 3.06 0.31 9.99
C ARG A 37 3.25 -0.95 9.15
N GLN A 38 2.24 -1.79 9.11
CA GLN A 38 2.23 -3.01 8.32
C GLN A 38 1.09 -2.96 7.29
N ASP A 39 1.40 -3.32 6.05
CA ASP A 39 0.37 -3.47 5.02
C ASP A 39 -0.46 -4.75 5.25
N ARG A 40 -1.51 -4.94 4.46
CA ARG A 40 -2.39 -6.13 4.61
C ARG A 40 -1.72 -7.47 4.28
N CYS A 41 -0.54 -7.44 3.67
CA CYS A 41 0.24 -8.64 3.32
C CYS A 41 1.27 -8.97 4.40
N GLY A 42 1.40 -8.16 5.45
CA GLY A 42 2.36 -8.36 6.53
C GLY A 42 3.71 -7.66 6.33
N ALA A 43 3.91 -6.92 5.24
CA ALA A 43 5.15 -6.19 5.02
C ALA A 43 5.16 -4.86 5.79
N HIS A 44 6.30 -4.51 6.37
CA HIS A 44 6.46 -3.20 6.99
C HIS A 44 6.53 -2.09 5.94
N ILE A 45 5.91 -0.96 6.27
CA ILE A 45 5.92 0.27 5.49
C ILE A 45 6.29 1.43 6.41
N CYS A 46 7.07 2.38 5.90
CA CYS A 46 7.64 3.48 6.67
C CYS A 46 7.15 4.81 6.07
N ARG A 47 6.64 5.70 6.92
CA ARG A 47 5.81 6.84 6.51
C ARG A 47 6.49 7.77 5.50
N ASP A 48 7.77 8.02 5.72
CA ASP A 48 8.67 8.87 4.94
C ASP A 48 9.15 8.24 3.60
N LYS A 49 8.80 6.97 3.38
CA LYS A 49 9.15 6.20 2.17
C LYS A 49 7.98 6.03 1.20
N HIS A 50 6.94 6.85 1.33
CA HIS A 50 5.84 6.89 0.36
C HIS A 50 6.35 7.17 -1.06
N GLY A 51 5.92 6.35 -2.04
CA GLY A 51 6.29 6.45 -3.45
C GLY A 51 7.71 5.99 -3.78
N LYS A 52 8.48 5.50 -2.80
CA LYS A 52 9.85 5.00 -3.01
C LYS A 52 9.84 3.47 -3.11
N ARG A 53 10.62 2.92 -4.04
CA ARG A 53 10.81 1.46 -4.19
C ARG A 53 12.06 0.98 -3.47
N VAL A 54 12.05 1.12 -2.16
CA VAL A 54 13.13 0.73 -1.24
C VAL A 54 12.53 -0.06 -0.07
N ASP A 55 13.35 -0.56 0.84
CA ASP A 55 12.85 -1.25 2.04
C ASP A 55 11.95 -0.35 2.87
N GLY A 56 10.75 -0.83 3.17
CA GLY A 56 9.71 -0.05 3.85
C GLY A 56 9.00 0.97 2.95
N GLY A 57 9.31 0.99 1.66
CA GLY A 57 8.64 1.81 0.67
C GLY A 57 7.21 1.35 0.42
N TRP A 58 6.30 2.29 0.24
CA TRP A 58 4.89 1.98 0.07
C TRP A 58 4.20 2.93 -0.90
N GLU A 59 3.11 2.45 -1.47
CA GLU A 59 2.31 3.15 -2.46
C GLU A 59 0.82 3.00 -2.10
N ILE A 60 -0.01 3.90 -2.61
CA ILE A 60 -1.46 3.80 -2.56
C ILE A 60 -1.92 2.89 -3.70
N ASP A 61 -2.68 1.86 -3.34
CA ASP A 61 -3.26 0.91 -4.27
C ASP A 61 -4.79 0.89 -4.17
N HIS A 62 -5.44 0.45 -5.25
CA HIS A 62 -6.87 0.20 -5.27
C HIS A 62 -7.14 -1.27 -4.93
N ILE A 63 -7.93 -1.53 -3.88
CA ILE A 63 -8.39 -2.87 -3.48
C ILE A 63 -9.05 -3.56 -4.68
N LYS A 64 -10.11 -2.94 -5.22
CA LYS A 64 -10.65 -3.27 -6.54
C LYS A 64 -9.87 -2.48 -7.59
N PRO A 65 -9.12 -3.14 -8.49
CA PRO A 65 -8.35 -2.46 -9.51
C PRO A 65 -9.20 -1.57 -10.41
N VAL A 66 -8.60 -0.49 -10.91
CA VAL A 66 -9.25 0.42 -11.87
C VAL A 66 -9.67 -0.30 -13.14
N ALA A 67 -8.88 -1.27 -13.61
CA ALA A 67 -9.19 -2.12 -14.76
C ALA A 67 -10.49 -2.93 -14.57
N LEU A 68 -10.91 -3.15 -13.33
CA LEU A 68 -12.17 -3.83 -12.97
C LEU A 68 -13.25 -2.84 -12.51
N GLY A 69 -13.07 -1.54 -12.74
CA GLY A 69 -14.01 -0.50 -12.34
C GLY A 69 -13.97 -0.18 -10.84
N GLY A 70 -12.80 -0.23 -10.20
CA GLY A 70 -12.60 0.33 -8.87
C GLY A 70 -12.63 1.87 -8.87
N SER A 71 -13.10 2.46 -7.77
CA SER A 71 -13.17 3.92 -7.56
C SER A 71 -11.97 4.46 -6.78
N ASP A 72 -11.74 5.77 -6.85
CA ASP A 72 -10.75 6.49 -6.03
C ASP A 72 -11.24 6.76 -4.60
N ASP A 73 -12.42 6.23 -4.24
CA ASP A 73 -12.99 6.44 -2.92
C ASP A 73 -12.12 5.80 -1.84
N LEU A 74 -12.00 6.46 -0.69
CA LEU A 74 -11.13 6.03 0.39
C LEU A 74 -11.38 4.58 0.85
N PHE A 75 -12.62 4.07 0.74
CA PHE A 75 -12.93 2.68 1.08
C PHE A 75 -12.21 1.69 0.17
N ASN A 76 -11.99 2.06 -1.10
CA ASN A 76 -11.32 1.24 -2.10
C ASN A 76 -9.80 1.46 -2.14
N LEU A 77 -9.25 2.45 -1.43
CA LEU A 77 -7.82 2.69 -1.39
C LEU A 77 -7.14 1.96 -0.23
N GLN A 78 -5.93 1.44 -0.41
CA GLN A 78 -5.17 0.76 0.63
C GLN A 78 -3.67 1.10 0.53
N PRO A 79 -2.95 1.14 1.67
CA PRO A 79 -1.50 1.19 1.65
C PRO A 79 -0.95 -0.20 1.37
N LEU A 80 -0.02 -0.32 0.42
CA LEU A 80 0.72 -1.54 0.16
C LEU A 80 2.22 -1.26 0.07
N HIS A 81 3.04 -2.19 0.55
CA HIS A 81 4.46 -2.18 0.22
C HIS A 81 4.62 -2.23 -1.30
N TRP A 82 5.58 -1.48 -1.84
CA TRP A 82 5.71 -1.32 -3.30
C TRP A 82 5.84 -2.65 -4.05
N ALA A 83 6.55 -3.62 -3.45
CA ALA A 83 6.72 -4.95 -4.03
C ALA A 83 5.41 -5.76 -4.04
N ASN A 84 4.58 -5.61 -3.00
CA ASN A 84 3.27 -6.24 -2.92
C ASN A 84 2.29 -5.60 -3.93
N ASN A 85 2.34 -4.27 -4.08
CA ASN A 85 1.57 -3.57 -5.11
C ASN A 85 1.98 -4.00 -6.53
N LEU A 86 3.28 -4.15 -6.77
CA LEU A 86 3.83 -4.64 -8.04
C LEU A 86 3.33 -6.06 -8.35
N ALA A 87 3.38 -6.96 -7.37
CA ALA A 87 2.95 -8.35 -7.50
C ALA A 87 1.42 -8.49 -7.62
N LYS A 88 0.65 -7.60 -6.97
CA LYS A 88 -0.81 -7.58 -7.05
C LYS A 88 -1.31 -7.25 -8.46
N GLY A 89 -0.79 -6.19 -9.07
CA GLY A 89 -1.30 -5.70 -10.34
C GLY A 89 -2.83 -5.48 -10.31
N ASP A 90 -3.52 -6.08 -11.28
CA ASP A 90 -4.98 -6.02 -11.41
C ASP A 90 -5.71 -7.25 -10.79
N ASP A 91 -5.06 -7.97 -9.87
CA ASP A 91 -5.69 -9.07 -9.13
C ASP A 91 -6.49 -8.56 -7.91
N LEU A 92 -7.81 -8.74 -7.95
CA LEU A 92 -8.73 -8.41 -6.86
C LEU A 92 -8.52 -9.27 -5.59
N HIS A 93 -8.07 -10.52 -5.74
CA HIS A 93 -8.00 -11.51 -4.66
C HIS A 93 -6.60 -11.70 -4.07
N PHE A 94 -5.64 -10.87 -4.49
CA PHE A 94 -4.21 -11.03 -4.22
C PHE A 94 -3.85 -11.36 -2.76
N ALA A 95 -4.40 -10.63 -1.81
CA ALA A 95 -4.01 -10.75 -0.41
C ALA A 95 -4.84 -11.78 0.39
N ASN A 96 -5.73 -12.53 -0.26
CA ASN A 96 -6.35 -13.72 0.34
C ASN A 96 -5.47 -14.97 0.14
N ASN A 97 -4.35 -14.85 -0.58
CA ASN A 97 -3.43 -15.95 -0.89
C ASN A 97 -2.10 -15.78 -0.09
N THR A 98 -2.24 -15.65 1.23
CA THR A 98 -1.20 -15.31 2.24
C THR A 98 0.03 -16.22 2.25
N ALA A 99 0.04 -17.31 1.47
CA ALA A 99 1.15 -18.26 1.39
C ALA A 99 2.32 -17.84 0.47
N ARG A 100 2.21 -16.77 -0.32
CA ARG A 100 3.18 -16.51 -1.42
C ARG A 100 4.26 -15.45 -1.19
N LEU A 101 4.21 -14.61 -0.17
CA LEU A 101 5.19 -13.51 -0.04
C LEU A 101 5.79 -13.44 1.37
N GLY A 102 6.82 -14.25 1.58
CA GLY A 102 7.68 -14.25 2.76
C GLY A 102 8.62 -13.03 2.85
N VAL A 103 8.15 -11.83 2.55
CA VAL A 103 8.96 -10.61 2.71
C VAL A 103 8.82 -10.10 4.15
N LYS A 104 9.46 -10.81 5.08
CA LYS A 104 9.84 -10.26 6.39
C LYS A 104 11.06 -9.35 6.20
N LEU A 105 10.93 -8.24 5.47
CA LEU A 105 11.97 -7.21 5.48
C LEU A 105 11.59 -6.16 6.52
N GLY A 106 12.26 -6.28 7.67
CA GLY A 106 12.15 -5.35 8.77
C GLY A 106 12.62 -3.97 8.35
N CYS A 107 11.78 -2.95 8.56
CA CYS A 107 12.26 -1.60 8.75
C CYS A 107 13.11 -1.64 10.04
N VAL A 108 14.44 -1.74 9.90
CA VAL A 108 15.34 -1.45 11.01
C VAL A 108 15.23 0.06 11.20
N VAL A 109 14.69 0.46 12.37
CA VAL A 109 14.89 1.80 12.91
C VAL A 109 16.23 1.82 13.62
#